data_AF-A0A6L6JL03-F1
#
_entry.id   AF-A0A6L6JL03-F1
#
_cell.length_a   1.000
_cell.length_b   1.000
_cell.length_c   1.000
_cell.angle_alpha   90.00
_cell.angle_beta   90.00
_cell.angle_gamma   90.00
#
_symmetry.space_group_name_H-M   'P 1'
#
loop_
_entity.id
_entity.type
_entity.pdbx_description
1 polymer ?
#
loop_
_entity_poly.entity_id
_entity_poly.type
_entity_poly.pdbx_seq_one_letter_code
_entity_poly.pdbx_strand_id
1 'polypeptide(L)'
;MLFDFEEWAQLAKQDQAAFEKKRAAAIKQAIEDSASSERERRMLNGLQFRVDMVRRKHKHALGACIEISDMLMNQCYQLANLDMEQIIRETTASEHKPRCQVLPFNKRHHHR
;
A
#
# COMPACT_ATOMS: atom_id res chain seq x y z
N MET A 1 -1.85 1.92 -21.77
CA MET A 1 -1.30 0.73 -22.44
C MET A 1 -2.33 -0.39 -22.31
N LEU A 2 -2.74 -1.04 -23.39
CA LEU A 2 -3.72 -2.13 -23.33
C LEU A 2 -3.02 -3.41 -22.84
N PHE A 3 -3.57 -4.08 -21.83
CA PHE A 3 -3.02 -5.34 -21.33
C PHE A 3 -3.28 -6.46 -22.34
N ASP A 4 -2.24 -7.11 -22.86
CA ASP A 4 -2.36 -8.26 -23.77
C ASP A 4 -2.46 -9.56 -22.96
N PHE A 5 -3.67 -10.09 -22.85
CA PHE A 5 -3.93 -11.32 -22.11
C PHE A 5 -3.34 -12.55 -22.80
N GLU A 6 -3.40 -12.62 -24.14
CA GLU A 6 -3.02 -13.82 -24.88
C GLU A 6 -1.51 -14.04 -24.79
N GLU A 7 -0.73 -12.97 -24.89
CA GLU A 7 0.73 -13.00 -24.71
C GLU A 7 1.12 -13.55 -23.32
N TRP A 8 0.45 -13.07 -22.27
CA TRP A 8 0.74 -13.49 -20.89
C TRP A 8 0.30 -14.92 -20.61
N ALA A 9 -0.85 -15.33 -21.15
CA ALA A 9 -1.34 -16.70 -21.04
C ALA A 9 -0.43 -17.69 -21.77
N GLN A 10 0.07 -17.33 -22.96
CA GLN A 10 1.03 -18.12 -23.70
C GLN A 10 2.36 -18.24 -22.96
N LEU A 11 2.89 -17.12 -22.44
CA LEU A 11 4.13 -17.10 -21.66
C LEU A 11 4.03 -17.99 -20.41
N ALA A 12 2.91 -17.94 -19.68
CA ALA A 12 2.70 -18.77 -18.49
C ALA A 12 2.71 -20.28 -18.80
N LYS A 13 2.24 -20.69 -19.98
CA LYS A 13 2.24 -22.10 -20.43
C LYS A 13 3.63 -22.57 -20.87
N GLN A 14 4.42 -21.69 -21.48
CA GLN A 14 5.71 -22.02 -22.09
C GLN A 14 6.87 -21.90 -21.12
N ASP A 15 6.91 -20.82 -20.34
CA ASP A 15 7.98 -20.51 -19.40
C ASP A 15 7.41 -19.79 -18.16
N GLN A 16 7.17 -20.60 -17.13
CA GLN A 16 6.66 -20.12 -15.85
C GLN A 16 7.63 -19.14 -15.17
N ALA A 17 8.95 -19.33 -15.30
CA ALA A 17 9.93 -18.46 -14.66
C ALA A 17 9.97 -17.08 -15.33
N ALA A 18 9.92 -17.04 -16.67
CA ALA A 18 9.81 -15.79 -17.42
C ALA A 18 8.49 -15.06 -17.11
N PHE A 19 7.38 -15.79 -17.00
CA PHE A 19 6.10 -15.21 -16.57
C PHE A 19 6.20 -14.57 -15.18
N GLU A 20 6.74 -15.28 -14.19
CA GLU A 20 6.90 -14.77 -12.83
C GLU A 20 7.76 -13.50 -12.78
N LYS A 21 8.83 -13.44 -13.60
CA LYS A 21 9.68 -12.26 -13.75
C LYS A 21 8.92 -11.09 -14.39
N LYS A 22 8.18 -11.34 -15.47
CA LYS A 22 7.39 -10.31 -16.18
C LYS A 22 6.29 -9.74 -15.28
N ARG A 23 5.58 -10.60 -14.54
CA ARG A 23 4.57 -10.16 -13.57
C ARG A 23 5.16 -9.29 -12.47
N ALA A 24 6.29 -9.69 -11.88
CA ALA A 24 6.94 -8.90 -10.83
C ALA A 24 7.36 -7.50 -11.34
N ALA A 25 7.89 -7.42 -12.57
CA ALA A 25 8.25 -6.15 -13.19
C ALA A 25 7.03 -5.25 -13.46
N ALA A 26 5.93 -5.81 -13.99
CA ALA A 26 4.72 -5.04 -14.26
C ALA A 26 4.07 -4.50 -12.98
N ILE A 27 4.03 -5.29 -11.90
CA ILE A 27 3.52 -4.85 -10.59
C ILE A 27 4.42 -3.73 -10.04
N LYS A 28 5.73 -3.90 -10.11
CA LYS A 28 6.68 -2.87 -9.66
C LYS A 28 6.44 -1.55 -10.39
N GLN A 29 6.30 -1.61 -11.72
CA GLN A 29 5.99 -0.43 -12.53
C GLN A 29 4.66 0.20 -12.11
N ALA A 30 3.60 -0.60 -11.93
CA ALA A 30 2.30 -0.09 -11.50
C ALA A 30 2.36 0.63 -10.13
N ILE A 31 3.15 0.10 -9.18
CA ILE A 31 3.38 0.75 -7.88
C ILE A 31 4.13 2.08 -8.05
N GLU A 32 5.15 2.11 -8.91
CA GLU A 32 5.93 3.31 -9.20
C GLU A 32 5.09 4.39 -9.90
N ASP A 33 4.21 3.99 -10.81
CA ASP A 33 3.31 4.90 -11.54
C ASP A 33 2.19 5.45 -10.65
N SER A 34 1.75 4.68 -9.64
CA SER A 34 0.61 5.06 -8.78
C SER A 34 1.00 5.91 -7.58
N ALA A 35 2.23 5.79 -7.06
CA ALA A 35 2.66 6.50 -5.87
C ALA A 35 3.05 7.96 -6.19
N SER A 36 2.41 8.92 -5.52
CA SER A 36 2.78 10.34 -5.61
C SER A 36 3.79 10.75 -4.53
N SER A 37 4.00 9.91 -3.52
CA SER A 37 4.95 10.14 -2.43
C SER A 37 5.70 8.87 -2.02
N GLU A 38 6.86 9.05 -1.38
CA GLU A 38 7.65 7.93 -0.82
C GLU A 38 6.88 7.15 0.25
N ARG A 39 5.98 7.84 0.99
CA ARG A 39 5.11 7.20 1.97
C ARG A 39 4.13 6.23 1.28
N GLU A 40 3.46 6.66 0.22
CA GLU A 40 2.56 5.82 -0.55
C GLU A 40 3.30 4.66 -1.20
N ARG A 41 4.48 4.92 -1.77
CA ARG A 41 5.33 3.86 -2.35
C ARG A 41 5.65 2.79 -1.32
N ARG A 42 6.01 3.17 -0.09
CA ARG A 42 6.25 2.21 1.00
C ARG A 42 5.00 1.41 1.36
N MET A 43 3.84 2.06 1.42
CA MET A 43 2.56 1.40 1.73
C MET A 43 2.18 0.38 0.64
N LEU A 44 2.27 0.76 -0.64
CA LEU A 44 1.97 -0.11 -1.77
C LEU A 44 2.90 -1.31 -1.84
N ASN A 45 4.20 -1.13 -1.58
CA ASN A 45 5.15 -2.25 -1.48
C ASN A 45 4.82 -3.19 -0.31
N GLY A 46 4.39 -2.65 0.83
CA GLY A 46 3.92 -3.46 1.96
C GLY A 46 2.66 -4.27 1.63
N LEU A 47 1.71 -3.69 0.87
CA LEU A 47 0.54 -4.40 0.39
C LEU A 47 0.92 -5.52 -0.58
N GLN A 48 1.81 -5.24 -1.55
CA GLN A 48 2.30 -6.23 -2.48
C GLN A 48 3.00 -7.40 -1.77
N PHE A 49 3.82 -7.11 -0.76
CA PHE A 49 4.43 -8.16 0.08
C PHE A 49 3.38 -9.07 0.73
N ARG A 50 2.28 -8.50 1.24
CA ARG A 50 1.17 -9.28 1.81
C ARG A 50 0.54 -10.20 0.75
N VAL A 51 0.28 -9.69 -0.45
CA VAL A 51 -0.24 -10.48 -1.58
C VAL A 51 0.71 -11.63 -1.91
N ASP A 52 2.01 -11.37 -1.95
CA ASP A 52 3.02 -12.41 -2.21
C ASP A 52 3.06 -13.46 -1.11
N MET A 53 2.88 -13.08 0.16
CA MET A 53 2.78 -14.04 1.26
C MET A 53 1.54 -14.91 1.17
N VAL A 54 0.39 -14.36 0.76
CA VAL A 54 -0.82 -15.15 0.49
C VAL A 54 -0.55 -16.17 -0.61
N ARG A 55 0.07 -15.76 -1.73
CA ARG A 55 0.43 -16.67 -2.83
C ARG A 55 1.36 -17.80 -2.38
N ARG A 56 2.34 -17.51 -1.50
CA ARG A 56 3.29 -18.51 -0.99
C ARG A 56 2.68 -19.46 0.05
N LYS A 57 1.76 -18.96 0.88
CA LYS A 57 1.09 -19.71 1.95
C LYS A 57 0.18 -20.80 1.40
N HIS A 58 -0.50 -20.52 0.28
CA HIS A 58 -1.46 -21.45 -0.32
C HIS A 58 -0.79 -22.51 -1.17
N LYS A 59 -1.26 -23.77 -1.05
CA LYS A 59 -0.75 -24.92 -1.82
C LYS A 59 -1.20 -24.92 -3.30
N HIS A 60 -2.26 -24.18 -3.60
CA HIS A 60 -2.93 -24.16 -4.90
C HIS A 60 -3.44 -22.76 -5.22
N ALA A 61 -3.36 -22.39 -6.51
CA ALA A 61 -3.60 -21.03 -6.99
C ALA A 61 -5.01 -20.49 -6.69
N LEU A 62 -6.03 -21.36 -6.73
CA LEU A 62 -7.41 -20.95 -6.46
C LEU A 62 -7.61 -20.46 -5.02
N GLY A 63 -6.98 -21.13 -4.04
CA GLY A 63 -7.06 -20.72 -2.63
C GLY A 63 -6.43 -19.34 -2.40
N ALA A 64 -5.29 -19.07 -3.05
CA ALA A 64 -4.67 -17.75 -3.02
C ALA A 64 -5.57 -16.69 -3.68
N CYS A 65 -6.21 -17.03 -4.80
CA CYS A 65 -7.10 -16.13 -5.52
C CYS A 65 -8.31 -15.69 -4.68
N ILE A 66 -8.94 -16.63 -3.97
CA ILE A 66 -10.06 -16.34 -3.07
C ILE A 66 -9.60 -15.42 -1.93
N GLU A 67 -8.52 -15.75 -1.23
CA GLU A 67 -8.04 -14.92 -0.10
C GLU A 67 -7.62 -13.51 -0.56
N ILE A 68 -7.02 -13.37 -1.75
CA ILE A 68 -6.70 -12.06 -2.35
C ILE A 68 -7.97 -11.29 -2.72
N SER A 69 -8.97 -11.96 -3.28
CA SER A 69 -10.27 -11.36 -3.62
C SER A 69 -10.97 -10.85 -2.36
N ASP A 70 -10.98 -11.63 -1.28
CA ASP A 70 -11.55 -11.23 0.01
C ASP A 70 -10.81 -10.02 0.59
N MET A 71 -9.47 -10.00 0.52
CA MET A 71 -8.69 -8.82 0.93
C MET A 71 -9.10 -7.57 0.16
N LEU A 72 -9.28 -7.67 -1.15
CA LEU A 72 -9.70 -6.55 -2.00
C LEU A 72 -11.11 -6.07 -1.65
N MET A 73 -12.07 -6.98 -1.57
CA MET A 73 -13.46 -6.64 -1.26
C MET A 73 -13.60 -6.01 0.13
N ASN A 74 -12.86 -6.50 1.12
CA ASN A 74 -12.84 -5.91 2.46
C ASN A 74 -12.39 -4.44 2.43
N GLN A 75 -11.39 -4.10 1.60
CA GLN A 75 -10.96 -2.72 1.42
C GLN A 75 -12.03 -1.88 0.70
N CYS A 76 -12.67 -2.43 -0.34
CA CYS A 76 -13.78 -1.75 -1.02
C CYS A 76 -14.93 -1.43 -0.06
N TYR A 77 -15.32 -2.36 0.81
CA TYR A 77 -16.36 -2.11 1.82
C TYR A 77 -15.92 -1.08 2.86
N GLN A 78 -14.66 -1.13 3.31
CA GLN A 78 -14.14 -0.10 4.21
C GLN A 78 -14.24 1.28 3.58
N LEU A 79 -13.77 1.42 2.33
CA LEU A 79 -13.84 2.67 1.56
C LEU A 79 -15.28 3.15 1.34
N ALA A 80 -16.20 2.24 1.03
CA ALA A 80 -17.61 2.57 0.84
C ALA A 80 -18.30 3.05 2.12
N ASN A 81 -17.84 2.58 3.28
CA ASN A 81 -18.36 2.95 4.59
C ASN A 81 -17.64 4.15 5.21
N LEU A 82 -16.68 4.77 4.51
CA LEU A 82 -16.01 5.97 5.00
C LEU A 82 -16.94 7.17 4.90
N ASP A 83 -17.20 7.81 6.04
CA ASP A 83 -17.78 9.15 6.07
C ASP A 83 -16.69 10.18 5.71
N MET A 84 -16.70 10.59 4.45
CA MET A 84 -15.75 11.56 3.91
C MET A 84 -15.83 12.92 4.62
N GLU A 85 -16.99 13.33 5.13
CA GLU A 85 -17.13 14.61 5.83
C GLU A 85 -16.39 14.59 7.17
N GLN A 86 -16.49 13.49 7.92
CA GLN A 86 -15.77 13.32 9.17
C GLN A 86 -14.25 13.28 8.95
N ILE A 87 -13.79 12.55 7.91
CA ILE A 87 -12.35 12.43 7.59
C ILE A 87 -11.74 13.79 7.23
N ILE A 88 -12.45 14.60 6.44
CA ILE A 88 -11.98 15.95 6.07
C ILE A 88 -11.86 16.83 7.33
N ARG A 89 -12.84 16.79 8.23
CA ARG A 89 -12.80 17.54 9.51
C ARG A 89 -11.61 17.11 10.38
N GLU A 90 -11.35 15.83 10.50
CA GLU A 90 -10.24 15.30 11.31
C GLU A 90 -8.86 15.62 10.70
N THR A 91 -8.74 15.53 9.37
CA THR A 91 -7.48 15.81 8.67
C THR A 91 -7.10 17.29 8.76
N THR A 92 -8.09 18.18 8.64
CA THR A 92 -7.89 19.64 8.77
C THR A 92 -7.64 20.09 10.22
N ALA A 93 -8.20 19.41 11.21
CA ALA A 93 -7.98 19.70 12.63
C ALA A 93 -6.59 19.29 13.15
N SER A 94 -5.94 18.29 12.52
CA SER A 94 -4.66 17.73 12.99
C SER A 94 -3.42 18.58 12.70
N GLU A 95 -3.49 19.61 11.84
CA GLU A 95 -2.31 20.41 11.49
C GLU A 95 -1.81 21.31 12.64
N HIS A 96 -2.62 21.56 13.68
CA HIS A 96 -2.34 22.56 14.72
C HIS A 96 -2.01 22.02 16.12
N LYS A 97 -1.69 20.73 16.28
CA LYS A 97 -1.24 20.23 17.60
C LYS A 97 0.29 20.29 17.70
N PRO A 98 0.88 21.29 18.40
CA PRO A 98 2.33 21.31 18.60
C PRO A 98 2.74 20.04 19.36
N ARG A 99 3.61 19.24 18.73
CA ARG A 99 4.10 17.93 19.25
C ARG A 99 5.00 18.05 20.49
N CYS A 100 5.25 19.26 20.97
CA CYS A 100 6.20 19.53 22.03
C CYS A 100 5.75 20.77 22.81
N GLN A 101 5.70 20.64 24.13
CA GLN A 101 5.62 21.78 25.04
C GLN A 101 7.05 22.28 25.26
N VAL A 102 7.41 23.40 24.61
CA VAL A 102 8.72 24.04 24.83
C VAL A 102 8.73 24.61 26.24
N LEU A 103 9.50 23.99 27.14
CA LEU A 103 9.71 24.51 28.48
C LEU A 103 10.69 25.70 28.43
N PRO A 104 10.34 26.88 28.94
CA PRO A 104 11.23 28.04 28.92
C PRO A 104 12.44 27.81 29.84
N PHE A 105 13.64 28.07 29.34
CA PHE A 105 14.86 28.09 30.16
C PHE A 105 14.87 29.35 31.03
N ASN A 106 14.51 29.20 32.30
CA ASN A 106 14.58 30.30 33.25
C ASN A 106 16.05 30.50 33.66
N LYS A 107 16.71 31.53 33.10
CA LYS A 107 18.08 31.91 33.48
C LYS A 107 18.05 32.38 34.93
N ARG A 108 18.54 31.55 35.86
CA ARG A 108 18.69 31.96 37.26
C ARG A 108 19.66 33.14 37.30
N HIS A 109 19.18 34.31 37.73
CA HIS A 109 20.03 35.45 38.03
C HIS A 109 20.97 35.06 39.17
N HIS A 110 22.27 34.97 38.89
CA HIS A 110 23.29 34.95 39.92
C HIS A 110 23.33 36.34 40.56
N HIS A 111 22.72 36.48 41.73
CA HIS A 111 23.02 37.60 42.62
C HIS A 111 24.48 37.49 43.07
N ARG A 112 25.26 38.52 42.73
CA ARG A 112 26.47 38.91 43.45
C ARG A 112 26.11 40.06 44.36
#